data_AF-A0A9D7QIZ4-F1
#
_entry.id   AF-A0A9D7QIZ4-F1
#
_cell.length_a   1.000
_cell.length_b   1.000
_cell.length_c   1.000
_cell.angle_alpha   90.00
_cell.angle_beta   90.00
_cell.angle_gamma   90.00
#
_symmetry.space_group_name_H-M   'P 1'
#
loop_
_entity.id
_entity.type
_entity.pdbx_description
1 polymer ?
#
loop_
_entity_poly.entity_id
_entity_poly.type
_entity_poly.pdbx_seq_one_letter_code
_entity_poly.pdbx_strand_id
1 'polypeptide(L)'
;MLAGLRFSKFCTSHAPSKTPLDLKSYSRWFDYSRARDDMFKFTHTHWAPWTVADSNDKKRARLNIITDLLARIPYKEAPREKVHLPKRQAAGKYIEPVHEVDRVKEVF
;
A
#
# COMPACT_ATOMS: atom_id res chain seq x y z
N MET A 1 -6.07 -18.51 8.68
CA MET A 1 -4.68 -18.95 8.97
C MET A 1 -3.57 -18.02 8.47
N LEU A 2 -3.85 -16.90 7.77
CA LEU A 2 -2.80 -16.06 7.15
C LEU A 2 -2.29 -14.89 8.02
N ALA A 3 -2.95 -14.55 9.13
CA ALA A 3 -2.53 -13.41 9.99
C ALA A 3 -1.19 -13.64 10.71
N GLY A 4 -0.89 -14.88 11.13
CA GLY A 4 0.32 -15.20 11.91
C GLY A 4 1.63 -15.13 11.11
N LEU A 5 1.58 -15.43 9.81
CA LEU A 5 2.78 -15.51 8.96
C LEU A 5 3.45 -14.15 8.73
N ARG A 6 2.68 -13.06 8.74
CA ARG A 6 3.20 -11.71 8.49
C ARG A 6 3.86 -11.11 9.74
N PHE A 7 3.31 -11.38 10.92
CA PHE A 7 3.87 -10.94 12.19
C PHE A 7 5.20 -11.63 12.48
N SER A 8 5.30 -12.94 12.23
CA SER A 8 6.56 -13.70 12.36
C SER A 8 7.69 -13.13 11.49
N LYS A 9 7.43 -12.86 10.20
CA LYS A 9 8.41 -12.23 9.28
C LYS A 9 8.83 -10.82 9.70
N PHE A 10 7.96 -10.09 10.41
CA PHE A 10 8.26 -8.76 10.95
C PHE A 10 9.09 -8.87 12.25
N CYS A 11 8.80 -9.86 13.10
CA CYS A 11 9.53 -10.15 14.33
C CYS A 11 10.99 -10.55 14.11
N THR A 12 11.34 -11.18 12.98
CA THR A 12 12.72 -11.61 12.68
C THR A 12 13.62 -10.51 12.11
N SER A 13 13.07 -9.43 11.55
CA SER A 13 13.88 -8.28 11.09
C SER A 13 14.27 -7.37 12.26
N HIS A 14 15.54 -6.95 12.33
CA HIS A 14 16.09 -6.04 13.35
C HIS A 14 15.63 -4.58 13.12
N ALA A 15 14.31 -4.37 13.10
CA ALA A 15 13.70 -3.05 12.88
C ALA A 15 13.36 -2.40 14.23
N PRO A 16 13.72 -1.11 14.45
CA PRO A 16 13.49 -0.39 15.71
C PRO A 16 12.03 -0.01 15.99
N SER A 17 11.08 -0.43 15.15
CA SER A 17 9.67 -0.03 15.23
C SER A 17 8.79 -0.91 16.11
N LYS A 18 9.34 -1.93 16.79
CA LYS A 18 8.54 -2.86 17.60
C LYS A 18 8.33 -2.31 19.00
N THR A 19 7.08 -2.07 19.36
CA THR A 19 6.72 -1.67 20.72
C THR A 19 6.30 -2.89 21.55
N PRO A 20 6.41 -2.86 22.90
CA PRO A 20 5.88 -3.91 23.77
C PRO A 20 4.37 -4.15 23.58
N LEU A 21 3.65 -3.15 23.08
CA LEU A 21 2.22 -3.23 22.79
C LEU A 21 1.93 -4.13 21.57
N ASP A 22 2.79 -4.11 20.55
CA ASP A 22 2.62 -4.91 19.33
C ASP A 22 2.68 -6.42 19.61
N LEU A 23 3.44 -6.83 20.62
CA LEU A 23 3.48 -8.23 21.05
C LEU A 23 2.21 -8.64 21.79
N LYS A 24 1.71 -7.78 22.68
CA LYS A 24 0.46 -8.01 23.41
C LYS A 24 -0.77 -7.95 22.51
N SER A 25 -0.70 -7.23 21.39
CA SER A 25 -1.83 -7.13 20.47
C SER A 25 -2.11 -8.45 19.75
N TYR A 26 -1.09 -9.28 19.53
CA TYR A 26 -1.25 -10.58 18.91
C TYR A 26 -2.12 -11.54 19.75
N SER A 27 -1.90 -11.61 21.07
CA SER A 27 -2.71 -12.46 21.95
C SER A 27 -4.14 -11.94 22.14
N ARG A 28 -4.37 -10.64 21.89
CA ARG A 28 -5.66 -9.97 22.04
C ARG A 28 -6.40 -9.76 20.71
N TRP A 29 -6.10 -10.56 19.69
CA TRP A 29 -6.68 -10.43 18.34
C TRP A 29 -8.21 -10.30 18.33
N PHE A 30 -8.90 -11.17 19.07
CA PHE A 30 -10.38 -11.16 19.12
C PHE A 30 -10.94 -9.99 19.94
N ASP A 31 -10.21 -9.46 20.93
CA ASP A 31 -10.60 -8.25 21.65
C ASP A 31 -10.62 -7.04 20.70
N TYR A 32 -9.56 -6.88 19.91
CA TYR A 32 -9.49 -5.81 18.91
C TYR A 32 -10.53 -5.98 17.81
N SER A 33 -10.81 -7.22 17.41
CA SER A 33 -11.86 -7.51 16.42
C SER A 33 -13.23 -7.06 16.93
N ARG A 34 -13.59 -7.40 18.18
CA ARG A 34 -14.83 -6.93 18.82
C ARG A 34 -14.89 -5.41 18.91
N ALA A 35 -13.83 -4.77 19.40
CA ALA A 35 -13.77 -3.32 19.53
C ALA A 35 -13.94 -2.61 18.17
N ARG A 36 -13.36 -3.15 17.09
CA ARG A 36 -13.53 -2.65 15.73
C ARG A 36 -14.98 -2.78 15.26
N ASP A 37 -15.60 -3.92 15.50
CA ASP A 37 -16.97 -4.18 15.06
C ASP A 37 -17.97 -3.28 15.83
N ASP A 38 -17.75 -3.07 17.13
CA ASP A 38 -18.50 -2.10 17.93
C ASP A 38 -18.30 -0.67 17.41
N MET A 39 -17.07 -0.27 17.09
CA MET A 39 -16.77 1.03 16.49
C MET A 39 -17.57 1.24 15.21
N PHE A 40 -17.60 0.26 14.30
CA PHE A 40 -18.38 0.37 13.06
C PHE A 40 -19.88 0.48 13.34
N LYS A 41 -20.41 -0.31 14.28
CA LYS A 41 -21.83 -0.27 14.65
C LYS A 41 -22.27 1.12 15.12
N PHE A 42 -21.44 1.81 15.90
CA PHE A 42 -21.82 3.10 16.49
C PHE A 42 -21.44 4.32 15.64
N THR A 43 -20.41 4.22 14.80
CA THR A 43 -19.84 5.39 14.11
C THR A 43 -20.02 5.39 12.60
N HIS A 44 -20.47 4.28 11.99
CA HIS A 44 -20.77 4.24 10.56
C HIS A 44 -22.07 4.98 10.27
N THR A 45 -21.97 6.13 9.61
CA THR A 45 -23.10 6.99 9.28
C THR A 45 -23.09 7.37 7.80
N HIS A 46 -24.23 7.83 7.29
CA HIS A 46 -24.35 8.23 5.88
C HIS A 46 -23.43 9.40 5.49
N TRP A 47 -23.26 10.38 6.38
CA TRP A 47 -22.43 11.56 6.13
C TRP A 47 -20.93 11.28 6.34
N ALA A 48 -20.58 10.27 7.14
CA ALA A 48 -19.21 9.81 7.36
C ALA A 48 -19.13 8.26 7.31
N PRO A 49 -19.16 7.67 6.11
CA PRO A 49 -19.14 6.22 5.95
C PRO A 49 -17.73 5.66 6.14
N TRP A 50 -17.61 4.64 7.00
CA TRP A 50 -16.42 3.77 7.01
C TRP A 50 -16.35 2.91 5.75
N THR A 51 -15.18 2.93 5.08
CA THR A 51 -14.88 2.06 3.93
C THR A 51 -13.74 1.11 4.30
N VAL A 52 -13.92 -0.19 4.06
CA VAL A 52 -12.93 -1.22 4.43
C VAL A 52 -12.23 -1.73 3.18
N ALA A 53 -10.89 -1.71 3.18
CA ALA A 53 -10.06 -2.23 2.10
C ALA A 53 -9.25 -3.45 2.56
N ASP A 54 -9.25 -4.53 1.75
CA ASP A 54 -8.42 -5.70 2.03
C ASP A 54 -6.94 -5.41 1.74
N SER A 55 -6.09 -5.57 2.76
CA SER A 55 -4.65 -5.30 2.75
C SER A 55 -3.76 -6.54 2.64
N ASN A 56 -4.33 -7.72 2.37
CA ASN A 56 -3.57 -8.95 2.14
C ASN A 56 -2.51 -8.74 1.03
N ASP A 57 -2.93 -8.23 -0.13
CA ASP A 57 -2.03 -7.67 -1.14
C ASP A 57 -1.86 -6.16 -0.94
N LYS A 58 -0.70 -5.76 -0.40
CA LYS A 58 -0.40 -4.35 -0.08
C LYS A 58 -0.39 -3.44 -1.31
N LYS A 59 0.00 -3.95 -2.49
CA LYS A 59 0.10 -3.11 -3.70
C LYS A 59 -1.30 -2.86 -4.26
N ARG A 60 -2.12 -3.89 -4.36
CA ARG A 60 -3.54 -3.76 -4.76
C ARG A 60 -4.34 -2.90 -3.78
N ALA A 61 -4.14 -3.08 -2.48
CA ALA A 61 -4.83 -2.28 -1.47
C ALA A 61 -4.57 -0.78 -1.63
N ARG A 62 -3.31 -0.38 -1.88
CA ARG A 62 -2.95 1.04 -2.09
C ARG A 62 -3.62 1.61 -3.33
N LEU A 63 -3.58 0.89 -4.45
CA LEU A 63 -4.22 1.32 -5.69
C LEU A 63 -5.73 1.49 -5.48
N ASN A 64 -6.39 0.50 -4.87
CA ASN A 64 -7.83 0.55 -4.59
C ASN A 64 -8.21 1.75 -3.71
N ILE A 65 -7.45 2.03 -2.65
CA ILE A 65 -7.70 3.18 -1.77
C ILE A 65 -7.57 4.50 -2.52
N ILE A 66 -6.52 4.66 -3.35
CA ILE A 66 -6.32 5.87 -4.14
C ILE A 66 -7.46 6.04 -5.15
N THR A 67 -7.84 4.98 -5.86
CA THR A 67 -8.93 5.01 -6.84
C THR A 67 -10.26 5.39 -6.19
N ASP A 68 -10.61 4.78 -5.06
CA ASP A 68 -11.86 5.09 -4.33
C ASP A 68 -11.88 6.54 -3.82
N LEU A 69 -10.76 7.03 -3.28
CA LEU A 69 -10.65 8.41 -2.83
C LEU A 69 -10.83 9.42 -3.99
N LEU A 70 -10.16 9.17 -5.12
CA LEU A 70 -10.25 10.02 -6.31
C LEU A 70 -11.66 10.00 -6.94
N ALA A 71 -12.39 8.89 -6.85
CA ALA A 71 -13.76 8.80 -7.36
C ALA A 71 -14.75 9.66 -6.55
N ARG A 72 -14.49 9.89 -5.25
CA ARG A 72 -15.36 10.65 -4.36
C ARG A 72 -15.16 12.16 -4.45
N ILE A 73 -13.95 12.59 -4.82
CA ILE A 73 -13.58 14.01 -4.89
C ILE A 73 -13.65 14.44 -6.37
N PRO A 74 -14.56 15.33 -6.76
CA PRO A 74 -14.58 15.83 -8.13
C PRO A 74 -13.32 16.68 -8.37
N TYR A 75 -12.32 16.10 -9.03
CA TYR A 75 -11.12 16.80 -9.43
C TYR A 75 -11.18 17.15 -10.92
N LYS A 76 -10.62 18.30 -11.27
CA LYS A 76 -10.39 18.68 -12.66
C LYS A 76 -8.95 18.39 -12.99
N GLU A 77 -8.69 18.01 -14.24
CA GLU A 77 -7.33 17.93 -14.73
C GLU A 77 -6.71 19.33 -14.66
N ALA A 78 -5.65 19.48 -13.88
CA ALA A 78 -4.85 20.69 -13.91
C ALA A 78 -4.20 20.78 -15.30
N PRO A 79 -4.20 21.95 -15.94
CA PRO A 79 -3.51 22.12 -17.22
C PRO A 79 -2.04 21.78 -17.01
N ARG A 80 -1.62 20.65 -17.60
CA ARG A 80 -0.21 20.26 -17.63
C ARG A 80 0.39 20.82 -18.91
N GLU A 81 1.48 21.54 -18.78
CA GLU A 81 2.29 21.89 -19.93
C GLU A 81 2.73 20.59 -20.60
N LYS A 82 2.47 20.47 -21.91
CA LYS A 82 2.90 19.29 -22.66
C LYS A 82 4.42 19.32 -22.71
N VAL A 83 5.05 18.49 -21.88
CA VAL A 83 6.50 18.31 -21.92
C VAL A 83 6.84 17.64 -23.25
N HIS A 84 7.36 18.42 -24.18
CA HIS A 84 7.96 17.90 -25.39
C HIS A 84 9.34 17.35 -25.02
N LEU A 85 9.40 16.03 -24.86
CA LEU A 85 10.69 15.36 -24.72
C LEU A 85 11.49 15.61 -26.01
N PRO A 86 12.74 16.09 -25.93
CA PRO A 86 13.58 16.19 -27.10
C PRO A 86 13.79 14.81 -27.71
N LYS A 87 14.07 14.75 -29.01
CA LYS A 87 14.44 13.49 -29.65
C LYS A 87 15.60 12.86 -28.88
N ARG A 88 15.46 11.57 -28.53
CA ARG A 88 16.52 10.80 -27.88
C ARG A 88 17.78 10.88 -28.74
N GLN A 89 18.93 11.12 -28.12
CA GLN A 89 20.21 11.09 -28.83
C GLN A 89 20.42 9.71 -29.48
N ALA A 90 21.04 9.68 -30.66
CA ALA A 90 21.43 8.43 -31.29
C ALA A 90 22.45 7.71 -30.40
N ALA A 91 22.41 6.36 -30.38
CA ALA A 91 23.32 5.56 -29.57
C ALA A 91 24.80 5.83 -29.91
N GLY A 92 25.11 6.28 -31.14
CA GLY A 92 26.48 6.59 -31.55
C GLY A 92 27.37 5.35 -31.43
N LYS A 93 28.38 5.42 -30.55
CA LYS A 93 29.29 4.30 -30.20
C LYS A 93 28.91 3.58 -28.90
N TYR A 94 27.81 3.97 -28.27
CA TYR A 94 27.38 3.37 -27.01
C TYR A 94 26.82 1.97 -27.26
N ILE A 95 27.48 0.97 -26.68
CA ILE A 95 26.99 -0.40 -26.56
C ILE A 95 26.48 -0.51 -25.13
N GLU A 96 25.20 -0.85 -24.95
CA GLU A 96 24.65 -1.06 -23.62
C GLU A 96 25.45 -2.19 -22.94
N PRO A 97 26.19 -1.90 -21.86
CA PRO A 97 26.98 -2.91 -21.19
C PRO A 97 26.03 -3.94 -20.57
N VAL A 98 26.28 -5.22 -20.85
CA VAL A 98 25.54 -6.30 -20.20
C VAL A 98 25.99 -6.36 -18.76
N HIS A 99 25.28 -5.65 -17.89
CA HIS A 99 25.43 -5.80 -16.46
C HIS A 99 24.58 -7.00 -16.01
N GLU A 100 25.22 -7.96 -15.34
CA GLU A 100 24.52 -9.00 -14.58
C GLU A 100 23.86 -8.36 -13.36
N VAL A 101 22.69 -7.74 -13.58
CA VAL A 101 21.88 -7.13 -12.53
C VAL A 101 20.59 -7.90 -12.36
N ASP A 102 20.27 -8.21 -11.11
CA ASP A 102 18.99 -8.77 -10.75
C ASP A 102 17.90 -7.73 -11.01
N ARG A 103 17.08 -7.99 -12.04
CA ARG A 103 15.91 -7.16 -12.34
C ARG A 103 14.76 -7.60 -11.45
N VAL A 104 14.15 -6.64 -10.78
CA VAL A 104 12.93 -6.90 -10.02
C VAL A 104 11.87 -7.36 -11.00
N LYS A 105 11.32 -8.56 -10.79
CA LYS A 105 10.23 -9.09 -11.61
C LYS A 105 9.04 -8.12 -11.52
N GLU A 106 8.57 -7.63 -12.65
CA GLU A 106 7.32 -6.87 -12.70
C GLU A 106 6.17 -7.82 -12.35
N VAL A 107 5.37 -7.44 -11.35
CA VAL A 107 4.27 -8.27 -10.79
C VAL A 107 2.91 -7.67 -11.14
N PHE A 108 2.90 -6.54 -11.85
CA PHE A 108 1.71 -5.80 -12.29
C PHE A 108 1.80 -5.57 -13.77
#